data_AF-A0A150NFD0-F1
#
_entry.id   AF-A0A150NFD0-F1
#
_cell.length_a   1.000
_cell.length_b   1.000
_cell.length_c   1.000
_cell.angle_alpha   90.00
_cell.angle_beta   90.00
_cell.angle_gamma   90.00
#
_symmetry.space_group_name_H-M   'P 1'
#
loop_
_entity.id
_entity.type
_entity.pdbx_description
1 polymer ?
#
loop_
_entity_poly.entity_id
_entity_poly.type
_entity_poly.pdbx_seq_one_letter_code
_entity_poly.pdbx_strand_id
1 'polypeptide(L)'
;MLAEIHGKISSDGSNLSERLEDQLTANVFGTLRYLPFHKGIQPIFSKAVFFSQTDQTVFINGLEMQKDEFIGDKVKFWVKGERSEIDVLLELDHLIIGIEVKYHSPLSSDDQLEREASDLLNGKGQTPKFLLLLGTEPEVNMIAKKVMENRKLPSGVHFGYLSWQEVLHQMVYVQKNETFNEFQRLILEDLVALLRKKGFARFQNFQSLACPLVDHCSYFHFYTDEQFFHLSANRIEKEGYYEFC
;
A
#
# COMPACT_ATOMS: atom_id res chain seq x y z
N MET A 1 -5.39 17.63 -10.32
CA MET A 1 -6.78 18.05 -10.05
C MET A 1 -7.12 18.05 -8.56
N LEU A 2 -7.45 16.94 -7.89
CA LEU A 2 -7.96 17.01 -6.50
C LEU A 2 -6.95 17.59 -5.49
N ALA A 3 -5.70 17.14 -5.51
CA ALA A 3 -4.65 17.71 -4.66
C ALA A 3 -4.48 19.23 -4.87
N GLU A 4 -4.60 19.72 -6.11
CA GLU A 4 -4.50 21.15 -6.42
C GLU A 4 -5.75 21.92 -5.94
N ILE A 5 -6.95 21.37 -6.17
CA ILE A 5 -8.22 21.94 -5.68
C ILE A 5 -8.20 22.12 -4.16
N HIS A 6 -7.59 21.17 -3.44
CA HIS A 6 -7.44 21.20 -1.99
C HIS A 6 -6.19 21.93 -1.49
N GLY A 7 -5.41 22.58 -2.39
CA GLY A 7 -4.26 23.39 -2.01
C GLY A 7 -3.04 22.60 -1.51
N LYS A 8 -2.97 21.30 -1.81
CA LYS A 8 -1.87 20.40 -1.40
C LYS A 8 -0.63 20.49 -2.27
N ILE A 9 -0.76 21.08 -3.45
CA ILE A 9 0.36 21.37 -4.33
C ILE A 9 0.59 22.89 -4.30
N SER A 10 1.59 23.35 -3.54
CA SER A 10 1.94 24.78 -3.53
C SER A 10 2.71 25.18 -4.79
N SER A 11 2.53 26.42 -5.22
CA SER A 11 3.06 26.97 -6.47
C SER A 11 4.59 27.12 -6.50
N ASP A 12 5.27 26.98 -5.37
CA ASP A 12 6.67 27.39 -5.13
C ASP A 12 7.68 26.23 -4.93
N GLY A 13 7.25 24.98 -5.07
CA GLY A 13 8.18 23.82 -5.08
C GLY A 13 8.67 23.23 -3.75
N SER A 14 8.35 23.79 -2.57
CA SER A 14 9.05 23.52 -1.31
C SER A 14 8.81 22.16 -0.62
N ASN A 15 7.75 21.39 -0.93
CA ASN A 15 7.42 20.11 -0.25
C ASN A 15 7.25 18.91 -1.21
N LEU A 16 8.32 18.49 -1.91
CA LEU A 16 8.23 17.47 -2.97
C LEU A 16 7.71 16.08 -2.53
N SER A 17 8.10 15.55 -1.36
CA SER A 17 7.67 14.21 -0.91
C SER A 17 6.20 14.18 -0.49
N GLU A 18 5.77 15.12 0.34
CA GLU A 18 4.36 15.29 0.75
C GLU A 18 3.45 15.48 -0.47
N ARG A 19 3.90 16.26 -1.47
CA ARG A 19 3.18 16.41 -2.74
C ARG A 19 3.01 15.11 -3.50
N LEU A 20 4.01 14.22 -3.47
CA LEU A 20 3.91 12.94 -4.17
C LEU A 20 2.92 12.00 -3.49
N GLU A 21 2.83 12.06 -2.16
CA GLU A 21 1.86 11.35 -1.34
C GLU A 21 0.45 11.89 -1.61
N ASP A 22 0.23 13.19 -1.43
CA ASP A 22 -1.05 13.86 -1.70
C ASP A 22 -1.52 13.66 -3.14
N GLN A 23 -0.60 13.76 -4.11
CA GLN A 23 -0.92 13.53 -5.51
C GLN A 23 -1.27 12.06 -5.78
N LEU A 24 -0.59 11.12 -5.16
CA LEU A 24 -0.91 9.70 -5.30
C LEU A 24 -2.27 9.38 -4.67
N THR A 25 -2.55 9.88 -3.47
CA THR A 25 -3.84 9.81 -2.79
C THR A 25 -4.96 10.35 -3.68
N ALA A 26 -4.77 11.57 -4.19
CA ALA A 26 -5.69 12.23 -5.10
C ALA A 26 -5.94 11.42 -6.37
N ASN A 27 -4.88 10.91 -6.99
CA ASN A 27 -4.99 10.16 -8.24
C ASN A 27 -5.66 8.81 -8.02
N VAL A 28 -5.33 8.07 -6.96
CA VAL A 28 -5.91 6.74 -6.71
C VAL A 28 -7.35 6.87 -6.24
N PHE A 29 -7.58 7.48 -5.08
CA PHE A 29 -8.92 7.54 -4.51
C PHE A 29 -9.82 8.49 -5.29
N GLY A 30 -9.28 9.54 -5.91
CA GLY A 30 -10.05 10.39 -6.82
C GLY A 30 -10.56 9.66 -8.04
N THR A 31 -9.74 8.77 -8.62
CA THR A 31 -10.11 7.95 -9.78
C THR A 31 -11.11 6.87 -9.38
N LEU A 32 -10.89 6.20 -8.24
CA LEU A 32 -11.76 5.14 -7.74
C LEU A 32 -13.19 5.60 -7.44
N ARG A 33 -13.41 6.90 -7.16
CA ARG A 33 -14.76 7.49 -7.00
C ARG A 33 -15.66 7.33 -8.22
N TYR A 34 -15.06 7.17 -9.41
CA TYR A 34 -15.78 7.06 -10.68
C TYR A 34 -15.98 5.59 -11.11
N LEU A 35 -15.47 4.62 -10.36
CA LEU A 35 -15.77 3.21 -10.56
C LEU A 35 -16.92 2.77 -9.66
N PRO A 36 -17.72 1.78 -10.08
CA PRO A 36 -18.66 1.13 -9.18
C PRO A 36 -17.93 0.62 -7.94
N PHE A 37 -18.50 0.83 -6.75
CA PHE A 37 -17.90 0.50 -5.46
C PHE A 37 -17.37 -0.95 -5.41
N HIS A 38 -18.16 -1.89 -5.92
CA HIS A 38 -17.83 -3.32 -6.00
C HIS A 38 -16.72 -3.67 -7.00
N LYS A 39 -16.39 -2.77 -7.94
CA LYS A 39 -15.27 -2.92 -8.90
C LYS A 39 -14.07 -2.03 -8.57
N GLY A 40 -14.24 -1.04 -7.71
CA GLY A 40 -13.21 -0.09 -7.33
C GLY A 40 -12.72 -0.33 -5.89
N ILE A 41 -13.32 0.40 -4.95
CA ILE A 41 -12.85 0.47 -3.56
C ILE A 41 -13.04 -0.84 -2.80
N GLN A 42 -14.16 -1.54 -2.97
CA GLN A 42 -14.49 -2.73 -2.17
C GLN A 42 -13.47 -3.87 -2.34
N PRO A 43 -13.05 -4.28 -3.56
CA PRO A 43 -12.02 -5.31 -3.72
C PRO A 43 -10.70 -4.95 -3.03
N ILE A 44 -10.30 -3.68 -3.06
CA ILE A 44 -9.10 -3.18 -2.40
C ILE A 44 -9.23 -3.34 -0.88
N PHE A 45 -10.29 -2.79 -0.29
CA PHE A 45 -10.46 -2.78 1.17
C PHE A 45 -10.75 -4.16 1.74
N SER A 46 -11.34 -5.08 0.95
CA SER A 46 -11.50 -6.47 1.37
C SER A 46 -10.18 -7.17 1.75
N LYS A 47 -9.03 -6.60 1.34
CA LYS A 47 -7.68 -7.09 1.66
C LYS A 47 -6.97 -6.30 2.75
N ALA A 48 -7.63 -5.35 3.39
CA ALA A 48 -7.09 -4.70 4.59
C ALA A 48 -6.83 -5.76 5.66
N VAL A 49 -5.70 -5.63 6.34
CA VAL A 49 -5.24 -6.56 7.37
C VAL A 49 -5.51 -5.96 8.74
N PHE A 50 -6.26 -6.69 9.57
CA PHE A 50 -6.52 -6.35 10.97
C PHE A 50 -5.83 -7.33 11.91
N PHE A 51 -5.53 -6.87 13.12
CA PHE A 51 -4.89 -7.69 14.17
C PHE A 51 -5.90 -8.50 15.00
N SER A 52 -7.19 -8.31 14.74
CA SER A 52 -8.32 -8.99 15.37
C SER A 52 -9.21 -9.60 14.29
N GLN A 53 -9.51 -10.89 14.42
CA GLN A 53 -10.44 -11.56 13.50
C GLN A 53 -11.84 -10.96 13.56
N THR A 54 -12.27 -10.51 14.75
CA THR A 54 -13.55 -9.84 14.94
C THR A 54 -13.61 -8.54 14.12
N ASP A 55 -12.54 -7.74 14.17
CA ASP A 55 -12.45 -6.46 13.47
C ASP A 55 -12.49 -6.69 11.95
N GLN A 56 -11.75 -7.71 11.47
CA GLN A 56 -11.79 -8.15 10.09
C GLN A 56 -13.21 -8.51 9.64
N THR A 57 -13.94 -9.29 10.43
CA THR A 57 -15.32 -9.70 10.11
C THR A 57 -16.27 -8.51 10.10
N VAL A 58 -16.20 -7.62 11.09
CA VAL A 58 -17.04 -6.41 11.14
C VAL A 58 -16.77 -5.53 9.91
N PHE A 59 -15.50 -5.35 9.56
CA PHE A 59 -15.10 -4.54 8.41
C PHE A 59 -15.62 -5.12 7.09
N ILE A 60 -15.41 -6.41 6.83
CA ILE A 60 -15.88 -7.07 5.60
C ILE A 60 -17.40 -7.01 5.51
N ASN A 61 -18.12 -7.35 6.58
CA ASN A 61 -19.58 -7.31 6.59
C ASN A 61 -20.11 -5.89 6.30
N GLY A 62 -19.49 -4.87 6.89
CA GLY A 62 -19.90 -3.48 6.65
C GLY A 62 -19.63 -3.01 5.22
N LEU A 63 -18.55 -3.48 4.58
CA LEU A 63 -18.31 -3.23 3.15
C LEU A 63 -19.36 -3.93 2.28
N GLU A 64 -19.71 -5.19 2.58
CA GLU A 64 -20.70 -5.96 1.82
C GLU A 64 -22.13 -5.40 1.95
N MET A 65 -22.45 -4.74 3.06
CA MET A 65 -23.75 -4.10 3.27
C MET A 65 -23.93 -2.78 2.50
N GLN A 66 -22.87 -2.21 1.93
CA GLN A 66 -22.94 -0.96 1.16
C GLN A 66 -23.67 -1.20 -0.17
N LYS A 67 -24.83 -0.56 -0.33
CA LYS A 67 -25.73 -0.78 -1.49
C LYS A 67 -25.50 0.18 -2.64
N ASP A 68 -24.98 1.38 -2.38
CA ASP A 68 -24.79 2.37 -3.44
C ASP A 68 -23.74 1.88 -4.43
N GLU A 69 -24.09 1.91 -5.71
CA GLU A 69 -23.19 1.53 -6.77
C GLU A 69 -22.02 2.52 -6.88
N PHE A 70 -22.26 3.81 -6.68
CA PHE A 70 -21.24 4.86 -6.72
C PHE A 70 -21.23 5.62 -5.41
N ILE A 71 -20.05 5.70 -4.77
CA ILE A 71 -19.86 6.32 -3.45
C ILE A 71 -19.02 7.60 -3.52
N GLY A 72 -18.96 8.25 -4.69
CA GLY A 72 -18.06 9.36 -4.93
C GLY A 72 -18.31 10.59 -4.04
N ASP A 73 -19.53 10.76 -3.55
CA ASP A 73 -19.95 11.79 -2.58
C ASP A 73 -19.62 11.42 -1.12
N LYS A 74 -19.44 10.12 -0.84
CA LYS A 74 -19.03 9.57 0.46
C LYS A 74 -17.52 9.57 0.68
N VAL A 75 -16.72 9.85 -0.35
CA VAL A 75 -15.25 9.96 -0.28
C VAL A 75 -14.86 11.44 -0.13
N LYS A 76 -14.30 11.78 1.03
CA LYS A 76 -13.79 13.12 1.36
C LYS A 76 -12.27 13.06 1.47
N PHE A 77 -11.61 14.17 1.16
CA PHE A 77 -10.15 14.27 1.16
C PHE A 77 -9.67 15.34 2.12
N TRP A 78 -8.55 15.06 2.80
CA TRP A 78 -7.86 15.98 3.72
C TRP A 78 -8.83 16.62 4.71
N VAL A 79 -9.57 15.75 5.40
CA VAL A 79 -10.58 16.18 6.37
C VAL A 79 -9.87 16.64 7.64
N LYS A 80 -9.95 17.93 7.91
CA LYS A 80 -9.36 18.53 9.10
C LYS A 80 -10.18 18.17 10.35
N GLY A 81 -9.53 17.48 11.27
CA GLY A 81 -10.03 17.24 12.63
C GLY A 81 -9.62 18.37 13.58
N GLU A 82 -9.73 18.11 14.89
CA GLU A 82 -9.28 19.06 15.90
C GLU A 82 -7.76 19.08 16.02
N ARG A 83 -7.11 17.92 15.81
CA ARG A 83 -5.68 17.72 16.11
C ARG A 83 -4.89 17.09 14.96
N SER A 84 -5.56 16.66 13.91
CA SER A 84 -4.97 16.00 12.76
C SER A 84 -5.73 16.33 11.47
N GLU A 85 -5.24 15.79 10.36
CA GLU A 85 -5.94 15.81 9.09
C GLU A 85 -5.91 14.40 8.54
N ILE A 86 -7.09 13.88 8.17
CA ILE A 86 -7.23 12.53 7.62
C ILE A 86 -7.16 12.64 6.09
N ASP A 87 -6.20 11.96 5.46
CA ASP A 87 -5.98 12.05 4.01
C ASP A 87 -7.22 11.67 3.20
N VAL A 88 -7.87 10.55 3.56
CA VAL A 88 -9.13 10.11 2.95
C VAL A 88 -10.09 9.63 4.02
N LEU A 89 -11.32 10.13 3.98
CA LEU A 89 -12.43 9.70 4.84
C LEU A 89 -13.55 9.14 3.97
N LEU A 90 -13.96 7.90 4.26
CA LEU A 90 -15.14 7.28 3.67
C LEU A 90 -16.23 7.15 4.73
N GLU A 91 -17.37 7.78 4.48
CA GLU A 91 -18.56 7.69 5.32
C GLU A 91 -19.60 6.78 4.63
N LEU A 92 -19.47 5.47 4.83
CA LEU A 92 -20.41 4.48 4.33
C LEU A 92 -21.60 4.32 5.28
N ASP A 93 -22.66 3.64 4.84
CA ASP A 93 -23.89 3.50 5.63
C ASP A 93 -23.67 2.75 6.96
N HIS A 94 -22.73 1.82 6.96
CA HIS A 94 -22.45 0.90 8.07
C HIS A 94 -21.03 1.01 8.63
N LEU A 95 -20.18 1.86 8.03
CA LEU A 95 -18.77 1.99 8.40
C LEU A 95 -18.28 3.41 8.17
N ILE A 96 -17.40 3.89 9.05
CA ILE A 96 -16.58 5.06 8.79
C ILE A 96 -15.13 4.60 8.68
N ILE A 97 -14.45 4.97 7.59
CA ILE A 97 -13.08 4.56 7.30
C ILE A 97 -12.23 5.81 7.11
N GLY A 98 -11.37 6.10 8.07
CA GLY A 98 -10.27 7.04 7.88
C GLY A 98 -9.06 6.31 7.32
N ILE A 99 -8.36 6.96 6.40
CA ILE A 99 -7.17 6.42 5.76
C ILE A 99 -6.07 7.44 5.93
N GLU A 100 -4.96 6.98 6.48
CA GLU A 100 -3.70 7.70 6.51
C GLU A 100 -2.79 7.08 5.46
N VAL A 101 -2.32 7.89 4.52
CA VAL A 101 -1.52 7.44 3.40
C VAL A 101 -0.04 7.71 3.68
N LYS A 102 0.82 6.76 3.34
CA LYS A 102 2.27 6.91 3.36
C LYS A 102 2.85 6.42 2.04
N TYR A 103 3.78 7.17 1.46
CA TYR A 103 4.51 6.73 0.26
C TYR A 103 6.02 6.64 0.48
N HIS A 104 6.68 7.78 0.73
CA HIS A 104 8.12 7.87 0.99
C HIS A 104 8.46 8.46 2.35
N SER A 105 7.45 8.96 3.08
CA SER A 105 7.64 9.64 4.35
C SER A 105 7.37 8.69 5.51
N PRO A 106 8.15 8.77 6.61
CA PRO A 106 7.74 8.17 7.87
C PRO A 106 6.50 8.90 8.42
N LEU A 107 5.95 8.42 9.54
CA LEU A 107 4.93 9.17 10.28
C LEU A 107 5.48 10.56 10.64
N SER A 108 4.63 11.58 10.55
CA SER A 108 5.00 12.97 10.84
C SER A 108 5.30 13.20 12.33
N SER A 109 4.72 12.37 13.20
CA SER A 109 5.06 12.29 14.62
C SER A 109 4.73 10.91 15.19
N ASP A 110 5.28 10.59 16.36
CA ASP A 110 5.08 9.29 17.03
C ASP A 110 3.61 9.01 17.44
N ASP A 111 2.80 10.05 17.58
CA ASP A 111 1.40 10.04 18.01
C ASP A 111 0.41 10.39 16.88
N GLN A 112 0.88 10.50 15.63
CA GLN A 112 0.04 10.94 14.50
C GLN A 112 -1.26 10.12 14.37
N LEU A 113 -1.13 8.79 14.31
CA LEU A 113 -2.26 7.87 14.16
C LEU A 113 -3.21 7.90 15.37
N GLU A 114 -2.72 8.26 16.55
CA GLU A 114 -3.55 8.41 17.75
C GLU A 114 -4.45 9.64 17.65
N ARG A 115 -3.93 10.74 17.09
CA ARG A 115 -4.69 11.97 16.86
C ARG A 115 -5.77 11.73 15.80
N GLU A 116 -5.43 11.07 14.70
CA GLU A 116 -6.39 10.72 13.64
C GLU A 116 -7.49 9.76 14.13
N ALA A 117 -7.12 8.74 14.90
CA ALA A 117 -8.10 7.86 15.53
C ALA A 117 -9.01 8.62 16.51
N SER A 118 -8.45 9.57 17.27
CA SER A 118 -9.24 10.41 18.18
C SER A 118 -10.20 11.33 17.42
N ASP A 119 -9.74 11.94 16.32
CA ASP A 119 -10.57 12.79 15.46
C ASP A 119 -11.69 11.98 14.78
N LEU A 120 -11.45 10.71 14.41
CA LEU A 120 -12.50 9.80 13.93
C LEU A 120 -13.59 9.57 14.99
N LEU A 121 -13.24 9.48 16.27
CA LEU A 121 -14.21 9.27 17.36
C LEU A 121 -15.12 10.47 17.58
N ASN A 122 -14.65 11.68 17.28
CA ASN A 122 -15.46 12.91 17.39
C ASN A 122 -16.63 12.94 16.39
N GLY A 123 -16.63 12.06 15.39
CA GLY A 123 -17.73 11.89 14.44
C GLY A 123 -19.03 11.44 15.11
N LYS A 124 -20.16 12.06 14.74
CA LYS A 124 -21.49 11.71 15.24
C LYS A 124 -21.90 10.32 14.75
N GLY A 125 -22.34 9.44 15.66
CA GLY A 125 -22.98 8.16 15.32
C GLY A 125 -22.32 6.94 15.96
N GLN A 126 -23.08 5.84 16.02
CA GLN A 126 -22.64 4.54 16.55
C GLN A 126 -22.04 3.63 15.47
N THR A 127 -21.83 4.14 14.26
CA THR A 127 -21.17 3.39 13.19
C THR A 127 -19.74 3.02 13.61
N PRO A 128 -19.32 1.76 13.41
CA PRO A 128 -17.96 1.32 13.63
C PRO A 128 -16.97 2.19 12.85
N LYS A 129 -15.86 2.55 13.51
CA LYS A 129 -14.83 3.43 12.98
C LYS A 129 -13.55 2.64 12.77
N PHE A 130 -12.99 2.77 11.57
CA PHE A 130 -11.78 2.08 11.15
C PHE A 130 -10.75 3.12 10.73
N LEU A 131 -9.53 2.99 11.25
CA LEU A 131 -8.36 3.71 10.76
C LEU A 131 -7.49 2.71 9.98
N LEU A 132 -7.27 3.01 8.71
CA LEU A 132 -6.39 2.24 7.84
C LEU A 132 -5.10 3.01 7.57
N LEU A 133 -3.96 2.40 7.85
CA LEU A 133 -2.68 2.87 7.35
C LEU A 133 -2.44 2.26 5.95
N LEU A 134 -2.36 3.10 4.92
CA LEU A 134 -1.99 2.68 3.57
C LEU A 134 -0.53 3.05 3.31
N GLY A 135 0.32 2.08 2.98
CA GLY A 135 1.74 2.35 2.76
C GLY A 135 2.45 1.38 1.82
N THR A 136 3.75 1.54 1.68
CA THR A 136 4.60 0.65 0.87
C THR A 136 5.06 -0.56 1.70
N GLU A 137 5.11 -1.75 1.12
CA GLU A 137 5.78 -2.91 1.72
C GLU A 137 7.32 -2.84 1.58
N PRO A 138 8.08 -3.26 2.61
CA PRO A 138 7.63 -3.84 3.89
C PRO A 138 7.30 -2.82 5.00
N GLU A 139 7.53 -1.53 4.77
CA GLU A 139 7.51 -0.47 5.79
C GLU A 139 6.16 -0.36 6.50
N VAL A 140 5.05 -0.43 5.74
CA VAL A 140 3.69 -0.33 6.30
C VAL A 140 3.41 -1.42 7.34
N ASN A 141 3.91 -2.63 7.12
CA ASN A 141 3.74 -3.75 8.05
C ASN A 141 4.52 -3.48 9.35
N MET A 142 5.74 -2.96 9.22
CA MET A 142 6.57 -2.62 10.37
C MET A 142 5.95 -1.51 11.22
N ILE A 143 5.43 -0.46 10.59
CA ILE A 143 4.74 0.64 11.28
C ILE A 143 3.48 0.11 11.97
N ALA A 144 2.64 -0.65 11.27
CA ALA A 144 1.41 -1.18 11.83
C ALA A 144 1.66 -2.07 13.06
N LYS A 145 2.67 -2.95 13.02
CA LYS A 145 3.08 -3.78 14.17
C LYS A 145 3.52 -2.93 15.36
N LYS A 146 4.39 -1.94 15.13
CA LYS A 146 4.88 -1.03 16.19
C LYS A 146 3.72 -0.28 16.86
N VAL A 147 2.73 0.17 16.08
CA VAL A 147 1.54 0.86 16.62
C VAL A 147 0.74 -0.06 17.54
N MET A 148 0.52 -1.31 17.12
CA MET A 148 -0.22 -2.30 17.91
C MET A 148 0.50 -2.73 19.19
N GLU A 149 1.82 -2.88 19.13
CA GLU A 149 2.65 -3.20 20.30
C GLU A 149 2.60 -2.09 21.36
N ASN A 150 2.62 -0.83 20.91
CA ASN A 150 2.59 0.33 21.81
C ASN A 150 1.20 0.62 22.39
N ARG A 151 0.13 0.03 21.84
CA ARG A 151 -1.28 0.14 22.31
C ARG A 151 -1.77 1.57 22.59
N LYS A 152 -1.34 2.53 21.78
CA LYS A 152 -1.67 3.95 22.03
C LYS A 152 -2.97 4.43 21.40
N LEU A 153 -3.58 3.61 20.54
CA LEU A 153 -4.83 3.99 19.86
C LEU A 153 -6.01 4.01 20.84
N PRO A 154 -6.93 5.00 20.72
CA PRO A 154 -8.08 5.12 21.59
C PRO A 154 -9.05 3.94 21.42
N SER A 155 -9.73 3.56 22.50
CA SER A 155 -10.77 2.53 22.44
C SER A 155 -11.94 2.99 21.58
N GLY A 156 -12.45 2.10 20.72
CA GLY A 156 -13.58 2.37 19.82
C GLY A 156 -13.20 2.66 18.36
N VAL A 157 -11.90 2.72 18.04
CA VAL A 157 -11.41 2.70 16.65
C VAL A 157 -10.68 1.41 16.40
N HIS A 158 -11.04 0.72 15.32
CA HIS A 158 -10.37 -0.47 14.84
C HIS A 158 -9.23 -0.07 13.91
N PHE A 159 -8.06 -0.67 14.08
CA PHE A 159 -6.87 -0.33 13.30
C PHE A 159 -6.45 -1.47 12.39
N GLY A 160 -6.26 -1.13 11.12
CA GLY A 160 -5.74 -2.04 10.11
C GLY A 160 -4.75 -1.35 9.19
N TYR A 161 -4.20 -2.12 8.27
CA TYR A 161 -3.30 -1.58 7.26
C TYR A 161 -3.53 -2.24 5.90
N LEU A 162 -3.06 -1.56 4.86
CA LEU A 162 -3.08 -2.02 3.48
C LEU A 162 -1.81 -1.56 2.79
N SER A 163 -1.34 -2.30 1.77
CA SER A 163 -0.19 -1.88 0.98
C SER A 163 -0.55 -1.40 -0.42
N TRP A 164 0.26 -0.48 -0.96
CA TRP A 164 0.16 -0.07 -2.37
C TRP A 164 0.34 -1.23 -3.34
N GLN A 165 1.17 -2.20 -2.97
CA GLN A 165 1.35 -3.46 -3.70
C GLN A 165 0.04 -4.25 -3.77
N GLU A 166 -0.70 -4.34 -2.66
CA GLU A 166 -2.00 -5.01 -2.63
C GLU A 166 -3.05 -4.22 -3.40
N VAL A 167 -3.04 -2.88 -3.33
CA VAL A 167 -3.91 -2.01 -4.16
C VAL A 167 -3.72 -2.33 -5.64
N LEU A 168 -2.47 -2.34 -6.13
CA LEU A 168 -2.18 -2.69 -7.54
C LEU A 168 -2.62 -4.12 -7.86
N HIS A 169 -2.35 -5.08 -6.98
CA HIS A 169 -2.72 -6.46 -7.18
C HIS A 169 -4.23 -6.62 -7.35
N GLN A 170 -5.04 -5.99 -6.49
CA GLN A 170 -6.49 -6.01 -6.59
C GLN A 170 -6.98 -5.32 -7.86
N MET A 171 -6.41 -4.18 -8.25
CA MET A 171 -6.80 -3.51 -9.51
C MET A 171 -6.52 -4.36 -10.74
N VAL A 172 -5.39 -5.06 -10.78
CA VAL A 172 -5.07 -6.00 -11.87
C VAL A 172 -6.00 -7.23 -11.83
N TYR A 173 -6.34 -7.73 -10.64
CA TYR A 173 -7.26 -8.85 -10.48
C TYR A 173 -8.66 -8.49 -11.02
N VAL A 174 -9.22 -7.36 -10.58
CA VAL A 174 -10.53 -6.88 -11.01
C VAL A 174 -10.51 -6.62 -12.53
N GLN A 175 -9.45 -5.99 -13.06
CA GLN A 175 -9.30 -5.75 -14.51
C GLN A 175 -9.45 -7.03 -15.36
N LYS A 176 -9.01 -8.17 -14.83
CA LYS A 176 -9.06 -9.47 -15.53
C LYS A 176 -10.37 -10.23 -15.34
N ASN A 177 -11.04 -10.04 -14.21
CA ASN A 177 -12.17 -10.89 -13.80
C ASN A 177 -13.53 -10.19 -13.89
N GLU A 178 -13.57 -8.87 -14.00
CA GLU A 178 -14.80 -8.08 -14.09
C GLU A 178 -15.06 -7.57 -15.51
N THR A 179 -16.34 -7.35 -15.81
CA THR A 179 -16.75 -6.71 -17.07
C THR A 179 -16.85 -5.19 -16.90
N PHE A 180 -16.23 -4.44 -17.80
CA PHE A 180 -16.21 -2.97 -17.78
C PHE A 180 -16.74 -2.38 -19.07
N ASN A 181 -17.47 -1.27 -18.95
CA ASN A 181 -17.73 -0.40 -20.09
C ASN A 181 -16.44 0.33 -20.52
N GLU A 182 -16.47 1.01 -21.66
CA GLU A 182 -15.28 1.67 -22.24
C GLU A 182 -14.64 2.70 -21.30
N PHE A 183 -15.45 3.48 -20.59
CA PHE A 183 -14.96 4.53 -19.68
C PHE A 183 -14.34 3.94 -18.42
N GLN A 184 -15.00 2.96 -17.80
CA GLN A 184 -14.49 2.28 -16.61
C GLN A 184 -13.18 1.54 -16.91
N ARG A 185 -13.07 0.96 -18.12
CA ARG A 185 -11.86 0.28 -18.56
C ARG A 185 -10.70 1.27 -18.68
N LEU A 186 -10.92 2.40 -19.34
CA LEU A 186 -9.89 3.44 -19.49
C LEU A 186 -9.40 3.95 -18.13
N ILE A 187 -10.33 4.24 -17.22
CA ILE A 187 -10.05 4.64 -15.83
C ILE A 187 -9.16 3.61 -15.12
N LEU A 188 -9.51 2.32 -15.22
CA LEU A 188 -8.77 1.25 -14.56
C LEU A 188 -7.40 1.01 -15.21
N GLU A 189 -7.29 1.10 -16.53
CA GLU A 189 -6.03 0.99 -17.27
C GLU A 189 -5.05 2.08 -16.87
N ASP A 190 -5.49 3.33 -16.82
CA ASP A 190 -4.68 4.47 -16.40
C ASP A 190 -4.25 4.35 -14.93
N LEU A 191 -5.15 3.90 -14.05
CA LEU A 191 -4.84 3.67 -12.64
C LEU A 191 -3.78 2.56 -12.48
N VAL A 192 -3.93 1.44 -13.17
CA VAL A 192 -2.96 0.34 -13.15
C VAL A 192 -1.61 0.79 -13.72
N ALA A 193 -1.62 1.55 -14.82
CA ALA A 193 -0.41 2.09 -15.42
C ALA A 193 0.33 3.04 -14.47
N LEU A 194 -0.40 3.92 -13.78
CA LEU A 194 0.15 4.81 -12.75
C LEU A 194 0.80 4.01 -11.61
N LEU A 195 0.08 3.05 -11.02
CA LEU A 195 0.58 2.25 -9.89
C LEU A 195 1.81 1.41 -10.28
N ARG A 196 1.86 0.87 -11.51
CA ARG A 196 3.05 0.20 -12.04
C ARG A 196 4.22 1.17 -12.21
N LYS A 197 3.97 2.36 -12.76
CA LYS A 197 5.00 3.40 -12.93
C LYS A 197 5.57 3.88 -11.59
N LYS A 198 4.78 3.82 -10.52
CA LYS A 198 5.22 4.13 -9.15
C LYS A 198 6.04 3.01 -8.49
N GLY A 199 6.16 1.85 -9.13
CA GLY A 199 7.01 0.75 -8.68
C GLY A 199 6.31 -0.25 -7.74
N PHE A 200 4.98 -0.25 -7.64
CA PHE A 200 4.26 -1.10 -6.69
C PHE A 200 4.06 -2.56 -7.15
N ALA A 201 4.64 -2.97 -8.26
CA ALA A 201 4.54 -4.35 -8.72
C ALA A 201 5.37 -5.26 -7.80
N ARG A 202 4.73 -6.25 -7.17
CA ARG A 202 5.44 -7.35 -6.51
C ARG A 202 6.16 -8.20 -7.55
N PHE A 203 7.32 -8.72 -7.18
CA PHE A 203 7.95 -9.81 -7.92
C PHE A 203 6.97 -10.98 -8.04
N GLN A 204 6.72 -11.43 -9.27
CA GLN A 204 5.75 -12.49 -9.55
C GLN A 204 6.43 -13.85 -9.69
N ASN A 205 7.52 -13.93 -10.46
CA ASN A 205 8.30 -15.12 -10.70
C ASN A 205 9.52 -14.79 -11.58
N PHE A 206 10.37 -15.81 -11.79
CA PHE A 206 11.51 -15.77 -12.69
C PHE A 206 11.19 -16.23 -14.13
N GLN A 207 9.91 -16.36 -14.52
CA GLN A 207 9.54 -16.94 -15.81
C GLN A 207 10.02 -16.11 -17.02
N SER A 208 10.34 -14.83 -16.80
CA SER A 208 10.91 -13.92 -17.79
C SER A 208 12.43 -13.76 -17.70
N LEU A 209 13.12 -14.51 -16.84
CA LEU A 209 14.58 -14.57 -16.92
C LEU A 209 14.95 -15.35 -18.18
N ALA A 210 15.62 -14.70 -19.12
CA ALA A 210 16.35 -15.35 -20.21
C ALA A 210 17.62 -16.06 -19.70
N CYS A 211 17.58 -16.59 -18.47
CA CYS A 211 18.65 -17.37 -17.90
C CYS A 211 18.43 -18.84 -18.28
N PRO A 212 19.49 -19.59 -18.62
CA PRO A 212 19.36 -21.03 -18.82
C PRO A 212 18.78 -21.65 -17.54
N LEU A 213 17.80 -22.54 -17.70
CA LEU A 213 17.34 -23.42 -16.62
C LEU A 213 18.58 -24.12 -16.05
N VAL A 214 18.87 -23.88 -14.78
CA VAL A 214 19.98 -24.54 -14.09
C VAL A 214 19.60 -25.99 -13.89
N ASP A 215 20.03 -26.85 -14.81
CA ASP A 215 19.92 -28.29 -14.66
C ASP A 215 21.02 -28.80 -13.73
N HIS A 216 20.64 -29.55 -12.70
CA HIS A 216 21.54 -30.19 -11.74
C HIS A 216 22.60 -31.10 -12.39
N CYS A 217 22.37 -31.57 -13.62
CA CYS A 217 23.32 -32.37 -14.40
C CYS A 217 24.18 -31.52 -15.35
N SER A 218 23.97 -30.21 -15.42
CA SER A 218 24.72 -29.31 -16.28
C SER A 218 25.95 -28.74 -15.55
N TYR A 219 27.06 -28.70 -16.27
CA TYR A 219 28.29 -28.03 -15.82
C TYR A 219 28.33 -26.61 -16.38
N PHE A 220 28.51 -25.62 -15.52
CA PHE A 220 28.65 -24.23 -15.93
C PHE A 220 30.13 -23.85 -16.00
N HIS A 221 30.56 -23.39 -17.15
CA HIS A 221 31.90 -22.84 -17.34
C HIS A 221 31.82 -21.32 -17.25
N PHE A 222 32.37 -20.75 -16.18
CA PHE A 222 32.49 -19.31 -16.03
C PHE A 222 33.84 -18.90 -16.64
N TYR A 223 33.81 -18.05 -17.67
CA TYR A 223 35.03 -17.38 -18.13
C TYR A 223 35.36 -16.30 -17.11
N THR A 224 36.33 -16.58 -16.26
CA THR A 224 36.98 -15.57 -15.43
C THR A 224 38.28 -15.18 -16.11
N ASP A 225 38.71 -13.93 -16.01
CA ASP A 225 40.10 -13.58 -16.33
C ASP A 225 41.01 -14.46 -15.45
N GLU A 226 41.90 -15.25 -16.07
CA GLU A 226 42.82 -16.13 -15.34
C GLU A 226 43.71 -15.28 -14.42
N GLN A 227 43.44 -15.32 -13.12
CA GLN A 227 44.37 -14.82 -12.12
C GLN A 227 45.32 -15.94 -11.74
N PHE A 228 46.59 -15.80 -12.13
CA PHE A 228 47.65 -16.71 -11.73
C PHE A 228 48.08 -16.41 -10.29
N PHE A 229 47.78 -17.33 -9.38
CA PHE A 229 48.28 -17.28 -8.00
C PHE A 229 49.57 -18.10 -7.90
N HIS A 230 50.70 -17.44 -7.63
CA HIS A 230 51.95 -18.13 -7.31
C HIS A 230 51.92 -18.61 -5.85
N LEU A 231 51.68 -19.90 -5.66
CA LEU A 231 51.78 -20.55 -4.35
C LEU A 231 53.25 -20.77 -3.99
N SER A 232 53.75 -20.01 -3.02
CA SER A 232 55.06 -20.27 -2.40
C SER A 232 54.92 -21.30 -1.28
N ALA A 233 54.26 -22.42 -1.55
CA ALA A 233 54.05 -23.48 -0.57
C ALA A 233 54.89 -24.71 -0.94
N ASN A 234 55.81 -25.11 -0.07
CA ASN A 234 56.68 -26.27 -0.30
C ASN A 234 55.92 -27.60 -0.31
N ARG A 235 54.68 -27.63 0.20
CA ARG A 235 53.79 -28.79 0.17
C ARG A 235 52.34 -28.34 0.32
N ILE A 236 51.49 -28.73 -0.63
CA ILE A 236 50.05 -28.52 -0.57
C ILE A 236 49.43 -29.82 -0.08
N GLU A 237 48.66 -29.76 1.01
CA GLU A 237 47.91 -30.91 1.49
C GLU A 237 46.53 -30.94 0.85
N LYS A 238 46.14 -32.13 0.38
CA LYS A 238 44.82 -32.33 -0.22
C LYS A 238 43.76 -32.17 0.88
N GLU A 239 42.75 -31.33 0.62
CA GLU A 239 41.65 -30.96 1.55
C GLU A 239 42.01 -29.98 2.67
N GLY A 240 43.20 -29.35 2.62
CA GLY A 240 43.55 -28.24 3.50
C GLY A 240 42.80 -26.95 3.17
N TYR A 241 42.41 -26.20 4.20
CA TYR A 241 41.86 -24.84 4.05
C TYR A 241 42.99 -23.82 4.12
N TYR A 242 43.03 -22.89 3.15
CA TYR A 242 44.03 -21.84 3.05
C TYR A 242 43.34 -20.49 2.86
N GLU A 243 43.61 -19.54 3.75
CA GLU A 243 43.13 -18.16 3.63
C GLU A 243 44.16 -17.27 2.92
N PHE A 244 43.65 -16.38 2.08
CA PHE A 244 44.43 -15.37 1.37
C PHE A 244 44.05 -14.01 1.94
N CYS A 245 45.04 -13.22 2.38
CA CYS A 245 44.87 -11.80 2.71
C CYS A 245 45.17 -10.94 1.47
#